data_AF-A0A7J2KDJ5-F1
#
_entry.id   AF-A0A7J2KDJ5-F1
#
_cell.length_a   1.000
_cell.length_b   1.000
_cell.length_c   1.000
_cell.angle_alpha   90.00
_cell.angle_beta   90.00
_cell.angle_gamma   90.00
#
_symmetry.space_group_name_H-M   'P 1'
#
loop_
_entity.id
_entity.type
_entity.pdbx_description
1 polymer ?
#
loop_
_entity_poly.entity_id
_entity_poly.type
_entity_poly.pdbx_seq_one_letter_code
_entity_poly.pdbx_strand_id
1 'polypeptide(L)'
;MRKRFRITIEGEVYEVEVEMGSSLSEKNFLEFLSGAKVLKREEIGKTISMRRVLDKNAILSPMSGRVLSIKVKEGDSIQKGDVVVVLESMKTQVEITSHLNGVVEKIMVNEGDFVKTNQIIVKVK
;
A
#
# COMPACT_ATOMS: atom_id res chain seq x y z
N MET A 1 9.82 -9.42 -13.57
CA MET A 1 11.09 -10.14 -13.81
C MET A 1 11.99 -9.94 -12.61
N ARG A 2 12.60 -11.00 -12.07
CA ARG A 2 13.53 -10.88 -10.95
C ARG A 2 14.93 -10.54 -11.45
N LYS A 3 15.56 -9.54 -10.87
CA LYS A 3 16.94 -9.13 -11.18
C LYS A 3 17.74 -9.04 -9.90
N ARG A 4 18.99 -9.51 -9.95
CA ARG A 4 19.94 -9.39 -8.84
C ARG A 4 20.81 -8.17 -9.04
N PHE A 5 20.99 -7.38 -7.99
CA PHE A 5 21.86 -6.22 -7.95
C PHE A 5 22.88 -6.38 -6.82
N ARG A 6 24.11 -5.94 -7.07
CA ARG A 6 25.11 -5.76 -6.01
C ARG A 6 25.11 -4.30 -5.59
N ILE A 7 24.91 -4.08 -4.29
CA ILE A 7 24.87 -2.75 -3.70
C ILE A 7 26.00 -2.69 -2.67
N THR A 8 26.87 -1.69 -2.81
CA THR A 8 27.92 -1.44 -1.83
C THR A 8 27.44 -0.38 -0.85
N ILE A 9 27.44 -0.71 0.44
CA ILE A 9 27.03 0.16 1.54
C ILE A 9 28.19 0.20 2.54
N GLU A 10 28.78 1.37 2.75
CA GLU A 10 29.89 1.59 3.71
C GLU A 10 31.08 0.62 3.53
N GLY A 11 31.32 0.17 2.29
CA GLY A 11 32.40 -0.77 1.94
C GLY A 11 32.00 -2.25 1.98
N GLU A 12 30.81 -2.57 2.47
CA GLU A 12 30.25 -3.92 2.43
C GLU A 12 29.35 -4.13 1.21
N VAL A 13 29.49 -5.27 0.53
CA VAL A 13 28.73 -5.59 -0.69
C VAL A 13 27.57 -6.52 -0.35
N TYR A 14 26.36 -6.04 -0.64
CA TYR A 14 25.11 -6.76 -0.46
C TYR A 14 24.55 -7.19 -1.82
N GLU A 15 24.09 -8.44 -1.94
CA GLU A 15 23.37 -8.92 -3.12
C GLU A 15 21.86 -8.90 -2.82
N VAL A 16 21.12 -8.13 -3.60
CA VAL A 16 19.67 -8.00 -3.44
C VAL A 16 18.96 -8.49 -4.69
N GLU A 17 17.93 -9.31 -4.50
CA GLU A 17 17.03 -9.73 -5.57
C GLU A 17 15.79 -8.84 -5.57
N VAL A 18 15.53 -8.21 -6.71
CA VAL A 18 14.43 -7.27 -6.88
C VAL A 18 13.47 -7.81 -7.93
N GLU A 19 12.22 -8.00 -7.54
CA GLU A 19 11.15 -8.35 -8.45
C GLU A 19 10.57 -7.08 -9.08
N MET A 20 10.93 -6.81 -10.34
CA MET A 20 10.43 -5.65 -11.07
C MET A 20 9.11 -5.98 -11.76
N GLY A 21 8.07 -5.21 -11.44
CA GLY A 21 6.80 -5.19 -12.18
C GLY A 21 6.94 -4.47 -13.53
N SER A 22 6.00 -4.71 -14.45
CA SER A 22 6.02 -4.22 -15.84
C SER A 22 6.02 -2.69 -16.01
N SER A 23 5.80 -1.92 -14.94
CA SER A 23 5.74 -0.45 -14.98
C SER A 23 7.03 0.25 -14.54
N LEU A 24 8.07 -0.49 -14.12
CA LEU A 24 9.33 0.08 -13.67
C LEU A 24 10.43 -0.26 -14.69
N SER A 25 10.95 0.76 -15.37
CA SER A 25 12.12 0.61 -16.25
C SER A 25 13.40 0.54 -15.43
N GLU A 26 14.41 -0.17 -15.95
CA GLU A 26 15.73 -0.30 -15.28
C GLU A 26 16.41 1.05 -15.04
N LYS A 27 16.18 2.02 -15.94
CA LYS A 27 16.71 3.38 -15.80
C LYS A 27 16.12 4.10 -14.59
N ASN A 28 14.80 4.01 -14.39
CA ASN A 28 14.13 4.64 -13.27
C ASN A 28 14.52 3.99 -11.93
N PHE A 29 14.83 2.69 -11.94
CA PHE A 29 15.30 1.98 -10.76
C PHE A 29 16.72 2.41 -10.35
N LEU A 30 17.62 2.58 -11.32
CA LEU A 30 18.99 3.03 -11.04
C LEU A 30 19.04 4.49 -10.59
N GLU A 31 18.20 5.36 -11.15
CA GLU A 31 18.03 6.76 -10.70
C GLU A 31 17.43 6.82 -9.29
N PHE A 32 16.52 5.92 -8.96
CA PHE A 32 16.01 5.78 -7.61
C PHE A 32 17.08 5.33 -6.61
N LEU A 33 17.96 4.39 -6.99
CA LEU A 33 19.05 3.92 -6.13
C LEU A 33 20.15 4.96 -5.95
N SER A 34 20.46 5.77 -6.97
CA SER A 34 21.48 6.82 -6.85
C SER A 34 21.09 7.91 -5.84
N GLY A 35 19.78 8.14 -5.63
CA GLY A 35 19.24 9.04 -4.61
C GLY A 35 18.93 8.37 -3.26
N ALA A 36 19.15 7.06 -3.12
CA ALA A 36 18.78 6.33 -1.92
C ALA A 36 19.82 6.55 -0.80
N LYS A 37 19.38 7.13 0.32
CA LYS A 37 20.17 7.16 1.56
C LYS A 37 20.00 5.84 2.32
N VAL A 38 21.12 5.28 2.78
CA VAL A 38 21.13 4.13 3.69
C VAL A 38 20.70 4.62 5.06
N LEU A 39 19.56 4.12 5.55
CA LEU A 39 19.06 4.41 6.89
C LEU A 39 19.44 3.27 7.84
N LYS A 40 19.74 3.60 9.10
CA LYS A 40 20.08 2.60 10.12
C LYS A 40 18.88 1.66 10.35
N ARG A 41 19.17 0.39 10.64
CA ARG A 41 18.19 -0.70 10.81
C ARG A 41 17.04 -0.40 11.79
N GLU A 42 17.26 0.52 12.73
CA GLU A 42 16.26 0.98 13.70
C GLU A 42 15.21 1.93 13.07
N GLU A 43 15.58 2.73 12.07
CA GLU A 43 14.68 3.62 11.32
C GLU A 43 13.94 2.86 10.19
N ILE A 44 14.50 1.75 9.76
CA ILE A 44 13.93 0.82 8.77
C ILE A 44 12.61 0.23 9.28
N GLY A 45 12.50 -0.12 10.57
CA GLY A 45 11.29 -0.71 11.15
C GLY A 45 10.04 0.20 11.07
N LYS A 46 10.24 1.52 11.15
CA LYS A 46 9.16 2.51 10.99
C LYS A 46 8.91 2.92 9.54
N THR A 47 9.90 2.75 8.65
CA THR A 47 9.84 3.24 7.27
C THR A 47 9.46 2.15 6.26
N ILE A 48 9.85 0.88 6.48
CA ILE A 48 9.46 -0.25 5.61
C ILE A 48 7.96 -0.53 5.65
N SER A 49 7.29 -0.28 6.79
CA SER A 49 5.83 -0.42 6.89
C SER A 49 5.07 0.46 5.88
N MET A 50 5.70 1.52 5.34
CA MET A 50 5.13 2.40 4.33
C MET A 50 5.46 2.02 2.87
N ARG A 51 6.35 1.05 2.60
CA ARG A 51 6.80 0.75 1.23
C ARG A 51 6.09 -0.48 0.63
N ARG A 52 4.86 -0.23 0.15
CA ARG A 52 4.09 -0.97 -0.88
C ARG A 52 4.53 -2.42 -1.14
N VAL A 53 4.12 -3.33 -0.28
CA VAL A 53 3.59 -4.59 -0.80
C VAL A 53 2.21 -4.23 -1.34
N LEU A 54 1.94 -4.43 -2.64
CA LEU A 54 0.57 -4.60 -3.11
C LEU A 54 0.09 -5.87 -2.42
N ASP A 55 -0.37 -5.71 -1.19
CA ASP A 55 -0.99 -6.78 -0.42
C ASP A 55 -2.22 -7.15 -1.23
N LYS A 56 -2.17 -8.28 -1.95
CA LYS A 56 -3.22 -8.71 -2.89
C LYS A 56 -4.59 -8.84 -2.21
N ASN A 57 -4.56 -8.88 -0.89
CA ASN A 57 -5.69 -9.02 -0.01
C ASN A 57 -6.09 -7.68 0.65
N ALA A 58 -5.57 -6.55 0.17
CA ALA A 58 -5.88 -5.22 0.70
C ALA A 58 -6.72 -4.39 -0.27
N ILE A 59 -7.76 -3.76 0.26
CA ILE A 59 -8.53 -2.72 -0.43
C ILE A 59 -7.86 -1.38 -0.15
N LEU A 60 -7.43 -0.72 -1.23
CA LEU A 60 -6.69 0.53 -1.23
C LEU A 60 -7.61 1.69 -1.59
N SER A 61 -7.32 2.89 -1.08
CA SER A 61 -8.00 4.10 -1.53
C SER A 61 -7.57 4.47 -2.96
N PRO A 62 -8.49 4.60 -3.93
CA PRO A 62 -8.15 5.02 -5.29
C PRO A 62 -7.83 6.53 -5.38
N MET A 63 -8.17 7.30 -4.35
CA MET A 63 -7.98 8.75 -4.30
C MET A 63 -7.74 9.22 -2.85
N SER A 64 -7.29 10.46 -2.66
CA SER A 64 -7.26 11.09 -1.35
C SER A 64 -8.64 11.59 -0.93
N GLY A 65 -8.96 11.50 0.36
CA GLY A 65 -10.24 11.97 0.89
C GLY A 65 -10.38 11.76 2.40
N ARG A 66 -11.48 12.25 2.97
CA ARG A 66 -11.82 12.04 4.38
C ARG A 66 -12.79 10.86 4.50
N VAL A 67 -12.57 9.95 5.44
CA VAL A 67 -13.48 8.83 5.72
C VAL A 67 -14.75 9.40 6.35
N LEU A 68 -15.89 9.25 5.67
CA LEU A 68 -17.18 9.68 6.19
C LEU A 68 -17.86 8.58 6.98
N SER A 69 -17.84 7.35 6.46
CA SER A 69 -18.39 6.20 7.17
C SER A 69 -17.75 4.89 6.74
N ILE A 70 -17.72 3.94 7.66
CA ILE A 70 -17.27 2.57 7.42
C ILE A 70 -18.52 1.67 7.33
N LYS A 71 -18.63 0.89 6.26
CA LYS A 71 -19.83 0.09 5.93
C LYS A 71 -19.74 -1.38 6.30
N VAL A 72 -18.57 -1.81 6.77
CA VAL A 72 -18.27 -3.20 7.14
C VAL A 72 -17.62 -3.27 8.53
N LYS A 73 -17.64 -4.45 9.13
CA LYS A 73 -16.97 -4.76 10.39
C LYS A 73 -15.97 -5.90 10.19
N GLU A 74 -15.02 -6.01 11.11
CA GLU A 74 -14.12 -7.16 11.15
C GLU A 74 -14.94 -8.45 11.36
N GLY A 75 -14.68 -9.46 10.54
CA GLY A 75 -15.44 -10.71 10.49
C GLY A 75 -16.59 -10.73 9.48
N ASP A 76 -16.96 -9.61 8.87
CA ASP A 76 -18.01 -9.59 7.84
C ASP A 76 -17.55 -10.28 6.56
N SER A 77 -18.45 -11.03 5.91
CA SER A 77 -18.22 -11.57 4.58
C SER A 77 -18.57 -10.52 3.52
N ILE A 78 -17.67 -10.30 2.57
CA ILE A 78 -17.83 -9.32 1.48
C ILE A 78 -17.60 -9.97 0.12
N GLN A 79 -18.28 -9.42 -0.89
CA GLN A 79 -18.14 -9.77 -2.30
C GLN A 79 -17.63 -8.60 -3.13
N LYS A 80 -17.18 -8.91 -4.35
CA LYS A 80 -16.81 -7.88 -5.33
C LYS A 80 -18.00 -6.94 -5.57
N GLY A 81 -17.75 -5.64 -5.44
CA GLY A 81 -18.76 -4.60 -5.59
C GLY A 81 -19.34 -4.11 -4.26
N ASP A 82 -19.18 -4.84 -3.16
CA ASP A 82 -19.69 -4.40 -1.86
C ASP A 82 -18.98 -3.12 -1.41
N VAL A 83 -19.76 -2.15 -0.92
CA VAL A 83 -19.22 -0.89 -0.39
C VAL A 83 -18.60 -1.16 0.97
N VAL A 84 -17.33 -0.80 1.13
CA VAL A 84 -16.60 -0.98 2.40
C VAL A 84 -16.44 0.33 3.16
N VAL A 85 -16.25 1.44 2.47
CA VAL A 85 -16.03 2.78 3.04
C VAL A 85 -16.61 3.84 2.12
N VAL A 86 -17.12 4.93 2.69
CA VAL A 86 -17.49 6.14 1.93
C VAL A 86 -16.49 7.24 2.25
N LEU A 87 -15.90 7.82 1.22
CA LEU A 87 -14.97 8.95 1.34
C LEU A 87 -15.62 10.25 0.87
N GLU A 88 -15.21 11.37 1.46
CA GLU A 88 -15.40 12.70 0.90
C GLU A 88 -14.12 13.15 0.20
N SER A 89 -14.21 13.48 -1.08
CA SER A 89 -13.13 14.11 -1.83
C SER A 89 -13.67 15.27 -2.64
N MET A 90 -13.09 16.46 -2.44
CA MET A 90 -13.47 17.68 -3.15
C MET A 90 -14.99 17.98 -3.13
N LYS A 91 -15.62 17.90 -1.95
CA LYS A 91 -17.07 18.10 -1.70
C LYS A 91 -18.00 17.04 -2.30
N THR A 92 -17.45 15.95 -2.81
CA THR A 92 -18.22 14.83 -3.36
C THR A 92 -18.01 13.59 -2.50
N GLN A 93 -19.09 12.84 -2.27
CA GLN A 93 -19.02 11.54 -1.63
C GLN A 93 -18.77 10.45 -2.67
N VAL A 94 -17.86 9.53 -2.37
CA VAL A 94 -17.51 8.43 -3.25
C VAL A 94 -17.42 7.16 -2.44
N GLU A 95 -18.10 6.14 -2.94
CA GLU A 95 -18.08 4.80 -2.36
C GLU A 95 -16.83 4.05 -2.80
N ILE A 96 -16.14 3.47 -1.84
CA ILE A 96 -15.03 2.55 -2.08
C ILE A 96 -15.59 1.14 -2.01
N THR A 97 -15.53 0.44 -3.13
CA THR A 97 -16.04 -0.93 -3.25
C THR A 97 -14.91 -1.96 -3.18
N SER A 98 -15.26 -3.16 -2.73
CA SER A 98 -14.35 -4.29 -2.72
C SER A 98 -14.11 -4.82 -4.13
N HIS A 99 -12.85 -5.10 -4.45
CA HIS A 99 -12.46 -5.88 -5.63
C HIS A 99 -12.14 -7.34 -5.30
N LEU A 100 -12.39 -7.74 -4.05
CA LEU A 100 -12.10 -9.06 -3.49
C LEU A 100 -13.38 -9.72 -2.97
N ASN A 101 -13.38 -11.04 -2.95
CA ASN A 101 -14.33 -11.82 -2.15
C ASN A 101 -13.58 -12.36 -0.93
N GLY A 102 -14.22 -12.40 0.23
CA GLY A 102 -13.61 -12.98 1.42
C GLY A 102 -14.20 -12.42 2.71
N VAL A 103 -13.44 -12.53 3.80
CA VAL A 103 -13.84 -12.02 5.11
C VAL A 103 -12.98 -10.82 5.49
N VAL A 104 -13.58 -9.75 6.00
CA VAL A 104 -12.86 -8.59 6.52
C VAL A 104 -11.98 -9.04 7.68
N GLU A 105 -10.66 -9.01 7.47
CA GLU A 105 -9.67 -9.35 8.48
C GLU A 105 -9.46 -8.18 9.44
N LYS A 106 -9.27 -6.98 8.88
CA LYS A 106 -8.92 -5.79 9.66
C LYS A 106 -9.31 -4.50 8.94
N ILE A 107 -9.79 -3.53 9.69
CA ILE A 107 -10.05 -2.17 9.19
C ILE A 107 -8.90 -1.26 9.65
N MET A 108 -8.28 -0.56 8.70
CA MET A 108 -7.03 0.19 8.90
C MET A 108 -7.24 1.70 9.08
N VAL A 109 -8.49 2.15 9.09
CA VAL A 109 -8.90 3.56 9.18
C VAL A 109 -10.09 3.72 10.11
N ASN A 110 -10.30 4.93 10.61
CA ASN A 110 -11.46 5.33 11.40
C ASN A 110 -12.28 6.38 10.65
N GLU A 111 -13.54 6.57 11.07
CA GLU A 111 -14.35 7.70 10.60
C GLU A 111 -13.69 9.02 10.98
N GLY A 112 -13.64 9.95 10.02
CA GLY A 112 -12.94 11.23 10.14
C GLY A 112 -11.47 11.20 9.74
N ASP A 113 -10.85 10.03 9.52
CA ASP A 113 -9.45 9.96 9.07
C ASP A 113 -9.29 10.53 7.66
N PHE A 114 -8.13 11.15 7.39
CA PHE A 114 -7.77 11.54 6.04
C PHE A 114 -6.87 10.46 5.41
N VAL A 115 -7.32 9.90 4.29
CA VAL A 115 -6.60 8.86 3.55
C VAL A 115 -5.94 9.44 2.30
N LYS A 116 -4.79 8.89 1.93
CA LYS A 116 -4.09 9.20 0.66
C LYS A 116 -4.40 8.15 -0.40
N THR A 117 -4.20 8.50 -1.66
CA THR A 117 -4.21 7.53 -2.77
C THR A 117 -3.24 6.37 -2.48
N ASN A 118 -3.69 5.15 -2.74
CA ASN A 118 -2.98 3.89 -2.46
C ASN A 118 -2.71 3.60 -0.97
N GLN A 119 -3.39 4.28 -0.05
CA GLN A 119 -3.39 3.89 1.36
C GLN A 119 -4.30 2.68 1.58
N ILE A 120 -3.88 1.71 2.39
CA ILE A 120 -4.70 0.55 2.76
C ILE A 120 -5.84 1.02 3.66
N ILE A 121 -7.06 0.61 3.33
CA ILE A 121 -8.29 0.91 4.08
C ILE A 121 -8.78 -0.35 4.79
N VAL A 122 -8.82 -1.49 4.10
CA VAL A 122 -9.32 -2.76 4.63
C VAL A 122 -8.40 -3.91 4.20
N LYS A 123 -8.16 -4.87 5.08
CA LYS A 123 -7.56 -6.18 4.76
C LYS A 123 -8.62 -7.27 4.74
N VAL A 124 -8.48 -8.21 3.82
CA VAL A 124 -9.39 -9.32 3.58
C VAL A 124 -8.62 -10.64 3.72
N LYS A 125 -9.25 -11.71 4.19
CA LYS A 125 -8.67 -13.06 4.23
C LYS A 125 -9.56 -14.09 3.56
#